data_AF-A0A847T9T8-F1
#
_entry.id   AF-A0A847T9T8-F1
#
_cell.length_a   1.000
_cell.length_b   1.000
_cell.length_c   1.000
_cell.angle_alpha   90.00
_cell.angle_beta   90.00
_cell.angle_gamma   90.00
#
_symmetry.space_group_name_H-M   'P 1'
#
loop_
_entity.id
_entity.type
_entity.pdbx_description
1 polymer ?
#
loop_
_entity_poly.entity_id
_entity_poly.type
_entity_poly.pdbx_seq_one_letter_code
_entity_poly.pdbx_strand_id
1 'polypeptide(L)'
;MDNILLRFTGATIGRFYIPSFTVSPGEVVIIGLPGGPYFMETVRLMVPQLQEISPFIYAKKIGSRSFWRKLIPETVQSYVTKNGNPHHPIIREIYQLPNVYPHSNIHQVNANDQAIIQLCCALSLSNAIMADFQAVGVAREDLFLELVTQQVQRHQGAALLFDECRDLQHRCTRFITAEYLGDAL
;
A
#
# COMPACT_ATOMS: atom_id res chain seq x y z
N MET A 1 -2.44 28.05 -4.12
CA MET A 1 -2.48 27.42 -2.79
C MET A 1 -2.22 25.95 -3.05
N ASP A 2 -1.14 25.40 -2.48
CA ASP A 2 -0.83 23.99 -2.66
C ASP A 2 -1.92 23.16 -1.98
N ASN A 3 -2.64 22.36 -2.77
CA ASN A 3 -3.69 21.49 -2.25
C ASN A 3 -3.01 20.25 -1.64
N ILE A 4 -2.66 20.31 -0.35
CA ILE A 4 -1.93 19.24 0.34
C ILE A 4 -2.94 18.29 0.99
N LEU A 5 -2.77 16.98 0.76
CA LEU A 5 -3.61 15.93 1.36
C LEU A 5 -2.95 15.28 2.57
N LEU A 6 -1.62 15.20 2.58
CA LEU A 6 -0.85 14.60 3.67
C LEU A 6 0.47 15.35 3.88
N ARG A 7 0.92 15.42 5.13
CA ARG A 7 2.20 16.01 5.51
C ARG A 7 2.95 15.11 6.49
N PHE A 8 4.27 15.12 6.36
CA PHE A 8 5.19 14.57 7.33
C PHE A 8 6.28 15.59 7.62
N THR A 9 6.51 15.92 8.90
CA THR A 9 7.43 16.99 9.30
C THR A 9 8.90 16.58 9.28
N GLY A 10 9.19 15.32 8.96
CA GLY A 10 10.52 14.74 9.11
C GLY A 10 10.72 14.25 10.54
N ALA A 11 11.31 13.07 10.71
CA ALA A 11 11.61 12.51 12.02
C ALA A 11 12.66 11.41 11.92
N THR A 12 13.33 11.16 13.04
CA THR A 12 14.08 9.92 13.25
C THR A 12 13.12 8.84 13.74
N ILE A 13 13.02 7.74 13.00
CA ILE A 13 12.14 6.61 13.26
C ILE A 13 12.97 5.33 13.32
N GLY A 14 13.15 4.80 14.53
CA GLY A 14 14.05 3.69 14.77
C GLY A 14 15.47 4.04 14.34
N ARG A 15 15.95 3.38 13.28
CA ARG A 15 17.29 3.55 12.71
C ARG A 15 17.34 4.44 11.47
N PHE A 16 16.25 5.13 11.15
CA PHE A 16 16.15 5.91 9.93
C PHE A 16 15.86 7.37 10.23
N TYR A 17 16.54 8.28 9.56
CA TYR A 17 16.03 9.63 9.38
C TYR A 17 15.18 9.67 8.10
N ILE A 18 13.94 10.13 8.23
CA ILE A 18 13.04 10.33 7.10
C ILE A 18 12.86 11.85 6.95
N PRO A 19 13.20 12.45 5.80
CA PRO A 19 13.07 13.89 5.61
C PRO A 19 11.60 14.31 5.55
N SER A 20 11.34 15.61 5.72
CA SER A 20 9.99 16.15 5.60
C SER A 20 9.47 16.05 4.17
N PHE A 21 8.16 15.84 4.04
CA PHE A 21 7.49 15.82 2.75
C PHE A 21 6.00 16.12 2.88
N THR A 22 5.38 16.36 1.74
CA THR A 22 3.93 16.46 1.58
C THR A 22 3.45 15.44 0.54
N VAL A 23 2.15 15.26 0.42
CA VAL A 23 1.53 14.55 -0.71
C VAL A 23 0.34 15.39 -1.18
N SER A 24 0.29 15.66 -2.47
CA SER A 24 -0.75 16.45 -3.14
C SER A 24 -1.54 15.60 -4.17
N PRO A 25 -2.71 16.05 -4.64
CA PRO A 25 -3.42 15.41 -5.74
C PRO A 25 -2.52 15.20 -6.97
N GLY A 26 -2.66 14.04 -7.60
CA GLY A 26 -1.86 13.62 -8.75
C GLY A 26 -0.48 13.04 -8.39
N GLU A 27 -0.08 13.05 -7.11
CA GLU A 27 1.23 12.52 -6.71
C GLU A 27 1.16 11.02 -6.36
N VAL A 28 2.11 10.26 -6.91
CA VAL A 28 2.55 8.97 -6.38
C VAL A 28 3.89 9.21 -5.71
N VAL A 29 3.91 9.17 -4.38
CA VAL A 29 5.12 9.35 -3.57
C VAL A 29 5.56 7.98 -3.07
N ILE A 30 6.84 7.64 -3.25
CA ILE A 30 7.43 6.41 -2.73
C ILE A 30 8.48 6.78 -1.67
N ILE A 31 8.40 6.15 -0.50
CA ILE A 31 9.45 6.22 0.52
C ILE A 31 10.29 4.95 0.41
N GLY A 32 11.55 5.11 0.01
CA GLY A 32 12.56 4.07 0.04
C GLY A 32 13.15 3.92 1.44
N LEU A 33 12.96 2.76 2.05
CA LEU A 33 13.45 2.37 3.37
C LEU A 33 14.55 1.30 3.23
N PRO A 34 15.84 1.70 3.05
CA PRO A 34 16.92 0.76 2.81
C PRO A 34 17.31 0.03 4.12
N GLY A 35 16.72 -1.13 4.39
CA GLY A 35 17.14 -1.91 5.55
C GLY A 35 16.28 -3.10 5.92
N GLY A 36 15.78 -3.84 4.93
CA GLY A 36 15.21 -5.20 5.03
C GLY A 36 14.52 -5.54 6.35
N PRO A 37 15.24 -6.06 7.35
CA PRO A 37 14.66 -6.45 8.64
C PRO A 37 13.86 -5.36 9.37
N TYR A 38 14.12 -4.07 9.11
CA TYR A 38 13.49 -2.96 9.83
C TYR A 38 12.29 -2.34 9.09
N PHE A 39 12.02 -2.74 7.85
CA PHE A 39 11.00 -2.11 7.00
C PHE A 39 9.63 -2.02 7.69
N MET A 40 9.09 -3.16 8.11
CA MET A 40 7.75 -3.22 8.73
C MET A 40 7.68 -2.45 10.05
N GLU A 41 8.77 -2.44 10.82
CA GLU A 41 8.84 -1.69 12.08
C GLU A 41 8.82 -0.18 11.80
N THR A 42 9.66 0.28 10.85
CA THR A 42 9.74 1.69 10.47
C THR A 42 8.41 2.20 9.91
N VAL A 43 7.77 1.46 9.00
CA VAL A 43 6.44 1.84 8.47
C VAL A 43 5.41 1.91 9.61
N ARG A 44 5.37 0.91 10.50
CA ARG A 44 4.43 0.88 11.64
C ARG A 44 4.60 2.08 12.58
N LEU A 45 5.84 2.53 12.80
CA LEU A 45 6.14 3.69 13.64
C LEU A 45 5.92 5.01 12.90
N MET A 46 6.06 5.02 11.57
CA MET A 46 5.92 6.22 10.74
C MET A 46 4.47 6.59 10.45
N VAL A 47 3.63 5.62 10.06
CA VAL A 47 2.24 5.88 9.65
C VAL A 47 1.46 6.70 10.69
N PRO A 48 1.54 6.42 12.01
CA PRO A 48 0.86 7.22 13.03
C PRO A 48 1.36 8.67 13.16
N GLN A 49 2.55 8.98 12.64
CA GLN A 49 3.14 10.33 12.68
C GLN A 49 2.78 11.16 11.43
N LEU A 50 2.08 10.58 10.46
CA LEU A 50 1.59 11.28 9.28
C LEU A 50 0.45 12.23 9.68
N GLN A 51 0.53 13.48 9.25
CA GLN A 51 -0.56 14.43 9.37
C GLN A 51 -1.46 14.32 8.14
N GLU A 52 -2.52 13.53 8.26
CA GLU A 52 -3.58 13.44 7.25
C GLU A 52 -4.45 14.70 7.29
N ILE A 53 -4.40 15.49 6.21
CA ILE A 53 -5.30 16.64 6.00
C ILE A 53 -6.59 16.15 5.35
N SER A 54 -6.47 15.15 4.47
CA SER A 54 -7.57 14.36 3.92
C SER A 54 -7.37 12.88 4.24
N PRO A 55 -8.45 12.08 4.38
CA PRO A 55 -8.33 10.68 4.76
C PRO A 55 -7.57 9.86 3.71
N PHE A 56 -6.57 9.11 4.16
CA PHE A 56 -5.91 8.08 3.38
C PHE A 56 -6.37 6.68 3.83
N ILE A 57 -6.60 5.78 2.87
CA ILE A 57 -6.86 4.38 3.20
C ILE A 57 -5.59 3.56 3.04
N TYR A 58 -5.18 2.93 4.14
CA TYR A 58 -4.06 2.00 4.12
C TYR A 58 -4.51 0.62 3.59
N ALA A 59 -3.90 0.14 2.51
CA ALA A 59 -4.07 -1.21 1.98
C ALA A 59 -3.40 -2.23 2.91
N LYS A 60 -4.12 -2.60 3.97
CA LYS A 60 -3.58 -3.46 5.04
C LYS A 60 -3.35 -4.88 4.56
N LYS A 61 -2.20 -5.43 4.92
CA LYS A 61 -1.86 -6.84 4.72
C LYS A 61 -2.92 -7.75 5.35
N ILE A 62 -3.35 -8.76 4.59
CA ILE A 62 -4.21 -9.84 5.09
C ILE A 62 -3.45 -10.58 6.20
N GLY A 63 -3.95 -10.43 7.42
CA GLY A 63 -3.34 -11.03 8.61
C GLY A 63 -3.54 -12.55 8.69
N SER A 64 -2.75 -13.20 9.55
CA SER A 64 -2.90 -14.61 9.87
C SER A 64 -4.26 -14.91 10.53
N ARG A 65 -4.87 -16.05 10.20
CA ARG A 65 -6.13 -16.48 10.80
C ARG A 65 -5.97 -16.82 12.28
N SER A 66 -6.89 -16.31 13.10
CA SER A 66 -7.21 -16.90 14.39
C SER A 66 -7.70 -18.35 14.22
N PHE A 67 -7.44 -19.20 15.21
CA PHE A 67 -7.84 -20.62 15.21
C PHE A 67 -9.33 -20.82 14.84
N TRP A 68 -10.23 -19.99 15.37
CA TRP A 68 -11.67 -20.03 15.10
C TRP A 68 -12.04 -19.71 13.64
N ARG A 69 -11.26 -18.86 12.97
CA ARG A 69 -11.46 -18.51 11.54
C ARG A 69 -10.92 -19.58 10.59
N LYS A 70 -10.28 -20.65 11.09
CA LYS A 70 -9.91 -21.80 10.25
C LYS A 70 -11.12 -22.68 9.87
N LEU A 71 -12.19 -22.64 10.66
CA LEU A 71 -13.37 -23.49 10.48
C LEU A 71 -14.30 -23.00 9.35
N ILE A 72 -14.32 -21.69 9.06
CA ILE A 72 -15.09 -21.12 7.95
C ILE A 72 -14.13 -20.31 7.08
N PRO A 73 -13.83 -20.77 5.85
CA PRO A 73 -12.92 -20.03 5.00
C PRO A 73 -13.55 -18.71 4.53
N GLU A 74 -12.90 -17.59 4.87
CA GLU A 74 -13.14 -16.29 4.22
C GLU A 74 -12.77 -16.42 2.73
N THR A 75 -13.75 -16.21 1.86
CA THR A 75 -13.55 -16.22 0.40
C THR A 75 -13.10 -14.85 -0.10
N VAL A 76 -12.56 -14.78 -1.31
CA VAL A 76 -12.20 -13.51 -1.98
C VAL A 76 -13.42 -12.58 -2.03
N GLN A 77 -14.58 -13.08 -2.44
CA GLN A 77 -15.80 -12.26 -2.48
C GLN A 77 -16.21 -11.75 -1.11
N SER A 78 -16.19 -12.60 -0.07
CA SER A 78 -16.51 -12.19 1.29
C SER A 78 -15.54 -11.13 1.82
N TYR A 79 -14.25 -11.29 1.51
CA TYR A 79 -13.21 -10.31 1.84
C TYR A 79 -13.46 -8.98 1.14
N VAL A 80 -13.72 -8.98 -0.17
CA VAL A 80 -14.00 -7.76 -0.95
C VAL A 80 -15.24 -7.03 -0.43
N THR A 81 -16.34 -7.75 -0.17
CA THR A 81 -17.57 -7.15 0.39
C THR A 81 -17.33 -6.50 1.75
N LYS A 82 -16.40 -7.03 2.54
CA LYS A 82 -16.10 -6.53 3.89
C LYS A 82 -15.10 -5.38 3.91
N ASN A 83 -14.13 -5.38 3.01
CA ASN A 83 -12.98 -4.47 3.05
C ASN A 83 -12.93 -3.50 1.87
N GLY A 84 -13.89 -3.55 0.96
CA GLY A 84 -13.97 -2.71 -0.23
C GLY A 84 -15.41 -2.46 -0.66
N ASN A 85 -15.56 -1.81 -1.82
CA ASN A 85 -16.85 -1.61 -2.48
C ASN A 85 -16.97 -2.61 -3.66
N PRO A 86 -17.76 -3.70 -3.53
CA PRO A 86 -17.86 -4.74 -4.56
C PRO A 86 -18.43 -4.25 -5.91
N HIS A 87 -19.06 -3.07 -5.93
CA HIS A 87 -19.61 -2.48 -7.15
C HIS A 87 -18.63 -1.52 -7.85
N HIS A 88 -17.49 -1.20 -7.23
CA HIS A 88 -16.50 -0.33 -7.84
C HIS A 88 -15.81 -1.02 -9.03
N PRO A 89 -15.62 -0.34 -10.18
CA PRO A 89 -15.02 -0.96 -11.36
C PRO A 89 -13.65 -1.61 -11.12
N ILE A 90 -12.82 -1.03 -10.25
CA ILE A 90 -11.48 -1.55 -9.90
C ILE A 90 -11.52 -2.98 -9.33
N ILE A 91 -12.63 -3.40 -8.72
CA ILE A 91 -12.78 -4.75 -8.17
C ILE A 91 -12.74 -5.80 -9.28
N ARG A 92 -13.07 -5.45 -10.52
CA ARG A 92 -12.99 -6.38 -11.66
C ARG A 92 -11.56 -6.85 -11.92
N GLU A 93 -10.56 -6.03 -11.60
CA GLU A 93 -9.14 -6.36 -11.77
C GLU A 93 -8.72 -7.56 -10.91
N ILE A 94 -9.37 -7.76 -9.76
CA ILE A 94 -9.13 -8.94 -8.90
C ILE A 94 -9.41 -10.24 -9.65
N TYR A 95 -10.48 -10.27 -10.44
CA TYR A 95 -10.92 -11.49 -11.13
C TYR A 95 -10.25 -11.67 -12.50
N GLN A 96 -9.36 -10.74 -12.88
CA GLN A 96 -8.43 -10.94 -13.99
C GLN A 96 -7.14 -11.66 -13.55
N LEU A 97 -6.91 -11.79 -12.24
CA LEU A 97 -5.75 -12.52 -11.71
C LEU A 97 -5.89 -14.02 -12.00
N PRO A 98 -4.80 -14.71 -12.41
CA PRO A 98 -4.82 -16.14 -12.63
C PRO A 98 -5.18 -16.89 -11.35
N ASN A 99 -6.10 -17.87 -11.45
CA ASN A 99 -6.51 -18.74 -10.35
C ASN A 99 -7.17 -18.01 -9.15
N VAL A 100 -7.64 -16.77 -9.33
CA VAL A 100 -8.41 -16.04 -8.32
C VAL A 100 -9.88 -15.99 -8.74
N TYR A 101 -10.74 -16.63 -7.95
CA TYR A 101 -12.18 -16.69 -8.19
C TYR A 101 -12.94 -16.15 -6.97
N PRO A 102 -14.21 -15.72 -7.12
CA PRO A 102 -15.02 -15.24 -5.99
C PRO A 102 -15.06 -16.18 -4.78
N HIS A 103 -15.07 -17.49 -5.03
CA HIS A 103 -15.13 -18.54 -4.01
C HIS A 103 -13.75 -19.06 -3.55
N SER A 104 -12.65 -18.58 -4.14
CA SER A 104 -11.30 -18.92 -3.69
C SER A 104 -11.13 -18.49 -2.23
N ASN A 105 -10.48 -19.33 -1.42
CA ASN A 105 -10.14 -18.99 -0.04
C ASN A 105 -9.03 -17.93 -0.05
N ILE A 106 -9.29 -16.75 0.52
CA ILE A 106 -8.37 -15.60 0.44
C ILE A 106 -6.97 -15.91 1.00
N HIS A 107 -6.88 -16.80 2.01
CA HIS A 107 -5.60 -17.17 2.61
C HIS A 107 -4.85 -18.28 1.86
N GLN A 108 -5.46 -18.88 0.84
CA GLN A 108 -4.81 -19.82 -0.08
C GLN A 108 -4.36 -19.14 -1.38
N VAL A 109 -4.86 -17.94 -1.66
CA VAL A 109 -4.33 -17.08 -2.73
C VAL A 109 -2.87 -16.75 -2.42
N ASN A 110 -1.99 -16.73 -3.43
CA ASN A 110 -0.58 -16.40 -3.19
C ASN A 110 -0.42 -14.95 -2.67
N ALA A 111 0.67 -14.68 -1.96
CA ALA A 111 0.86 -13.40 -1.27
C ALA A 111 0.82 -12.18 -2.21
N ASN A 112 1.37 -12.32 -3.42
CA ASN A 112 1.45 -11.25 -4.41
C ASN A 112 0.05 -10.88 -4.93
N ASP A 113 -0.78 -11.88 -5.24
CA ASP A 113 -2.17 -11.68 -5.65
C ASP A 113 -3.03 -11.15 -4.49
N GLN A 114 -2.75 -11.57 -3.25
CA GLN A 114 -3.38 -10.97 -2.07
C GLN A 114 -3.08 -9.47 -1.95
N ALA A 115 -1.87 -9.02 -2.29
CA ALA A 115 -1.51 -7.60 -2.28
C ALA A 115 -2.32 -6.81 -3.32
N ILE A 116 -2.52 -7.36 -4.53
CA ILE A 116 -3.41 -6.75 -5.54
C ILE A 116 -4.85 -6.68 -5.05
N ILE A 117 -5.36 -7.74 -4.40
CA ILE A 117 -6.71 -7.74 -3.81
C ILE A 117 -6.86 -6.64 -2.75
N GLN A 118 -5.89 -6.51 -1.85
CA GLN A 118 -5.88 -5.48 -0.81
C GLN A 118 -5.86 -4.07 -1.42
N LEU A 119 -5.01 -3.87 -2.44
CA LEU A 119 -4.91 -2.61 -3.16
C LEU A 119 -6.25 -2.24 -3.83
N CYS A 120 -6.84 -3.16 -4.60
CA CYS A 120 -8.13 -2.91 -5.26
C CYS A 120 -9.24 -2.61 -4.25
N CYS A 121 -9.24 -3.27 -3.09
CA CYS A 121 -10.18 -2.94 -2.02
C CYS A 121 -9.95 -1.52 -1.49
N ALA A 122 -8.72 -1.11 -1.22
CA ALA A 122 -8.41 0.26 -0.78
C ALA A 122 -8.81 1.31 -1.84
N LEU A 123 -8.44 1.10 -3.10
CA LEU A 123 -8.78 1.97 -4.23
C LEU A 123 -10.28 2.04 -4.51
N SER A 124 -11.05 1.00 -4.14
CA SER A 124 -12.51 1.03 -4.27
C SER A 124 -13.22 1.93 -3.25
N LEU A 125 -12.49 2.33 -2.20
CA LEU A 125 -13.02 3.11 -1.07
C LEU A 125 -12.48 4.55 -1.04
N SER A 126 -11.28 4.79 -1.57
CA SER A 126 -10.65 6.11 -1.58
C SER A 126 -9.74 6.30 -2.79
N ASN A 127 -9.65 7.55 -3.25
CA ASN A 127 -8.67 7.98 -4.25
C ASN A 127 -7.31 8.34 -3.63
N ALA A 128 -7.23 8.43 -2.30
CA ALA A 128 -6.00 8.67 -1.54
C ALA A 128 -5.67 7.40 -0.72
N ILE A 129 -4.53 6.78 -1.02
CA ILE A 129 -4.16 5.49 -0.43
C ILE A 129 -2.72 5.45 0.10
N MET A 130 -2.48 4.56 1.05
CA MET A 130 -1.15 4.15 1.46
C MET A 130 -1.00 2.64 1.29
N ALA A 131 0.18 2.16 0.91
CA ALA A 131 0.40 0.71 0.80
C ALA A 131 1.87 0.31 0.91
N ASP A 132 2.09 -0.91 1.41
CA ASP A 132 3.41 -1.54 1.45
C ASP A 132 3.69 -2.29 0.15
N PHE A 133 4.79 -1.93 -0.51
CA PHE A 133 5.19 -2.54 -1.77
C PHE A 133 5.87 -3.90 -1.59
N GLN A 134 6.46 -4.15 -0.41
CA GLN A 134 7.19 -5.39 -0.10
C GLN A 134 6.35 -6.67 -0.33
N ALA A 135 5.04 -6.62 -0.08
CA ALA A 135 4.16 -7.79 -0.21
C ALA A 135 3.78 -8.13 -1.66
N VAL A 136 4.04 -7.24 -2.61
CA VAL A 136 3.68 -7.39 -4.02
C VAL A 136 4.66 -8.32 -4.74
N GLY A 137 5.95 -8.18 -4.43
CA GLY A 137 7.04 -8.88 -5.10
C GLY A 137 7.16 -8.53 -6.59
N VAL A 138 8.29 -8.90 -7.19
CA VAL A 138 8.61 -8.59 -8.61
C VAL A 138 7.53 -9.09 -9.57
N ALA A 139 6.87 -10.21 -9.26
CA ALA A 139 5.87 -10.82 -10.14
C ALA A 139 4.59 -9.97 -10.35
N ARG A 140 4.29 -9.02 -9.45
CA ARG A 140 3.08 -8.18 -9.52
C ARG A 140 3.35 -6.69 -9.44
N GLU A 141 4.61 -6.29 -9.38
CA GLU A 141 5.05 -4.90 -9.28
C GLU A 141 4.44 -4.02 -10.38
N ASP A 142 4.52 -4.46 -11.63
CA ASP A 142 4.01 -3.69 -12.77
C ASP A 142 2.52 -3.42 -12.67
N LEU A 143 1.74 -4.46 -12.42
CA LEU A 143 0.29 -4.36 -12.27
C LEU A 143 -0.08 -3.48 -11.07
N PHE A 144 0.61 -3.63 -9.94
CA PHE A 144 0.33 -2.82 -8.75
C PHE A 144 0.53 -1.33 -9.04
N LEU A 145 1.69 -0.97 -9.59
CA LEU A 145 1.99 0.43 -9.92
C LEU A 145 1.07 0.96 -11.01
N GLU A 146 0.74 0.16 -12.03
CA GLU A 146 -0.22 0.54 -13.05
C GLU A 146 -1.59 0.89 -12.43
N LEU A 147 -2.12 0.05 -11.55
CA LEU A 147 -3.40 0.29 -10.89
C LEU A 147 -3.36 1.57 -10.05
N VAL A 148 -2.29 1.77 -9.26
CA VAL A 148 -2.10 2.99 -8.45
C VAL A 148 -2.03 4.23 -9.35
N THR A 149 -1.14 4.23 -10.35
CA THR A 149 -0.93 5.38 -11.22
C THR A 149 -2.19 5.72 -12.01
N GLN A 150 -2.90 4.73 -12.55
CA GLN A 150 -4.15 4.96 -13.27
C GLN A 150 -5.22 5.58 -12.37
N GLN A 151 -5.38 5.09 -11.13
CA GLN A 151 -6.36 5.64 -10.20
C GLN A 151 -6.00 7.08 -9.78
N VAL A 152 -4.73 7.34 -9.47
CA VAL A 152 -4.24 8.68 -9.13
C VAL A 152 -4.49 9.66 -10.28
N GLN A 153 -4.17 9.28 -11.52
CA GLN A 153 -4.35 10.14 -12.69
C GLN A 153 -5.83 10.39 -13.03
N ARG A 154 -6.67 9.36 -13.02
CA ARG A 154 -8.08 9.47 -13.41
C ARG A 154 -8.91 10.29 -12.42
N HIS A 155 -8.60 10.21 -11.13
CA HIS A 155 -9.44 10.76 -10.08
C HIS A 155 -8.80 11.94 -9.33
N GLN A 156 -7.67 12.46 -9.81
CA GLN A 156 -6.85 13.43 -9.06
C GLN A 156 -6.57 12.92 -7.64
N GLY A 157 -6.31 11.61 -7.54
CA GLY A 157 -6.04 10.91 -6.28
C GLY A 157 -4.63 11.16 -5.77
N ALA A 158 -4.20 10.38 -4.78
CA ALA A 158 -2.82 10.41 -4.30
C ALA A 158 -2.40 9.06 -3.73
N ALA A 159 -1.10 8.76 -3.79
CA ALA A 159 -0.56 7.54 -3.20
C ALA A 159 0.72 7.81 -2.42
N LEU A 160 0.82 7.19 -1.24
CA LEU A 160 2.05 7.07 -0.48
C LEU A 160 2.43 5.59 -0.38
N LEU A 161 3.50 5.18 -1.04
CA LEU A 161 3.96 3.80 -1.05
C LEU A 161 5.25 3.66 -0.26
N PHE A 162 5.42 2.52 0.39
CA PHE A 162 6.66 2.18 1.11
C PHE A 162 7.36 1.04 0.38
N ASP A 163 8.64 1.23 0.06
CA ASP A 163 9.44 0.21 -0.62
C ASP A 163 10.83 0.05 0.01
N GLU A 164 11.44 -1.13 -0.14
CA GLU A 164 12.80 -1.41 0.33
C GLU A 164 13.86 -1.11 -0.75
N CYS A 165 13.45 -1.10 -2.02
CA CYS A 165 14.33 -0.96 -3.17
C CYS A 165 14.31 0.46 -3.74
N ARG A 166 15.38 0.84 -4.46
CA ARG A 166 15.44 2.12 -5.19
C ARG A 166 14.96 2.02 -6.62
N ASP A 167 14.68 0.82 -7.09
CA ASP A 167 14.40 0.54 -8.50
C ASP A 167 13.12 1.25 -8.97
N LEU A 168 12.20 1.55 -8.05
CA LEU A 168 10.94 2.23 -8.33
C LEU A 168 11.04 3.76 -8.47
N GLN A 169 12.22 4.36 -8.28
CA GLN A 169 12.38 5.82 -8.30
C GLN A 169 11.84 6.48 -9.59
N HIS A 170 11.93 5.79 -10.72
CA HIS A 170 11.52 6.29 -12.03
C HIS A 170 10.03 6.05 -12.33
N ARG A 171 9.30 5.39 -11.42
CA ARG A 171 7.88 5.05 -11.57
C ARG A 171 6.96 5.83 -10.64
N CYS A 172 7.47 6.91 -10.06
CA CYS A 172 6.76 7.74 -9.11
C CYS A 172 6.94 9.23 -9.43
N THR A 173 6.07 10.07 -8.87
CA THR A 173 6.18 11.52 -9.00
C THR A 173 7.30 12.06 -8.13
N ARG A 174 7.51 11.47 -6.95
CA ARG A 174 8.58 11.83 -6.02
C ARG A 174 9.05 10.61 -5.24
N PHE A 175 10.36 10.37 -5.24
CA PHE A 175 11.00 9.34 -4.45
C PHE A 175 11.70 9.98 -3.24
N ILE A 176 11.41 9.49 -2.04
CA ILE A 176 11.97 9.97 -0.78
C ILE A 176 12.88 8.88 -0.25
N THR A 177 14.16 9.19 -0.10
CA THR A 177 15.13 8.24 0.45
C THR A 177 15.24 8.46 1.96
N ALA A 178 14.94 7.44 2.75
CA ALA A 178 15.31 7.44 4.17
C ALA A 178 16.81 7.19 4.34
N GLU A 179 17.41 7.91 5.27
CA GLU A 179 18.82 7.77 5.62
C GLU A 179 18.97 6.75 6.76
N TYR A 180 19.75 5.70 6.53
CA TYR A 180 20.07 4.72 7.57
C TYR A 180 21.13 5.29 8.51
N LEU A 181 20.80 5.39 9.79
CA LEU A 181 21.65 5.99 10.83
C LEU A 181 22.56 4.97 11.53
N GLY A 182 22.47 3.69 11.17
CA GLY A 182 23.24 2.60 11.80
C GLY A 182 22.53 1.93 12.97
N ASP A 183 23.16 0.86 13.47
CA ASP A 183 22.87 0.32 14.80
C ASP A 183 23.49 1.24 15.85
N ALA A 184 22.73 1.59 16.91
CA ALA A 184 23.34 2.16 18.10
C ALA A 184 24.35 1.14 18.65
N LEU A 185 25.63 1.51 18.66
CA LEU A 185 26.71 0.73 19.30
C LEU A 185 26.47 0.59 20.81
#